data_AF-A0A0D2NG07-F1
#
_entry.id   AF-A0A0D2NG07-F1
#
_cell.length_a   1.000
_cell.length_b   1.000
_cell.length_c   1.000
_cell.angle_alpha   90.00
_cell.angle_beta   90.00
_cell.angle_gamma   90.00
#
_symmetry.space_group_name_H-M   'P 1'
#
loop_
_entity.id
_entity.type
_entity.pdbx_description
1 polymer ?
#
loop_
_entity_poly.entity_id
_entity_poly.type
_entity_poly.pdbx_seq_one_letter_code
_entity_poly.pdbx_strand_id
1 'polypeptide(L)'
;TAHQSDPLATLFTNEFNVVETCSDVKSTVDTYIERIRELERGGMYMDGIGLESHFTVPNLPLMRAVIDKLATLRLPIWLTEVDISSSVGKELQGVYLEQVLREGFSHPSVNGIMLWTALHPKGCYEMCLTDENFKNLPAGDVVDKLLKEWESGEMKGVTGEHGSYSFYGFLGEYKVNVGYGDRAANFTFSLPRSGETKHFSIHL
;
A
#
# COMPACT_ATOMS: atom_id res chain seq x y z
N THR A 1 5.31 -0.86 -29.36
CA THR A 1 4.76 -1.31 -28.06
C THR A 1 4.82 -0.16 -27.08
N ALA A 2 4.13 -0.23 -25.94
CA ALA A 2 4.19 0.83 -24.92
C ALA A 2 5.64 1.20 -24.55
N HIS A 3 6.51 0.22 -24.30
CA HIS A 3 7.95 0.42 -24.07
C HIS A 3 8.70 1.12 -25.21
N GLN A 4 8.32 0.92 -26.47
CA GLN A 4 8.98 1.61 -27.59
C GLN A 4 8.62 3.09 -27.65
N SER A 5 7.41 3.43 -27.20
CA SER A 5 6.95 4.82 -27.13
C SER A 5 7.55 5.55 -25.93
N ASP A 6 7.68 4.87 -24.79
CA ASP A 6 8.35 5.38 -23.59
C ASP A 6 9.10 4.24 -22.86
N PRO A 7 10.42 4.14 -23.03
CA PRO A 7 11.24 3.12 -22.36
C PRO A 7 11.39 3.29 -20.85
N LEU A 8 10.99 4.46 -20.29
CA LEU A 8 11.10 4.75 -18.86
C LEU A 8 9.77 4.55 -18.13
N ALA A 9 8.68 4.28 -18.85
CA ALA A 9 7.38 4.04 -18.25
C ALA A 9 7.36 2.70 -17.53
N THR A 10 6.98 2.71 -16.25
CA THR A 10 6.68 1.50 -15.47
C THR A 10 5.39 0.88 -15.97
N LEU A 11 5.44 -0.31 -16.55
CA LEU A 11 4.25 -0.96 -17.10
C LEU A 11 3.62 -1.91 -16.09
N PHE A 12 2.31 -1.76 -15.90
CA PHE A 12 1.50 -2.66 -15.10
C PHE A 12 0.54 -3.42 -16.00
N THR A 13 0.29 -4.69 -15.67
CA THR A 13 -0.97 -5.33 -16.00
C THR A 13 -1.94 -5.09 -14.84
N ASN A 14 -3.24 -4.91 -15.11
CA ASN A 14 -4.28 -4.66 -14.11
C ASN A 14 -5.43 -5.61 -14.35
N GLU A 15 -5.99 -6.22 -13.31
CA GLU A 15 -7.07 -7.19 -13.44
C GLU A 15 -8.02 -7.15 -12.23
N PHE A 16 -9.31 -7.38 -12.50
CA PHE A 16 -10.39 -7.42 -11.52
C PHE A 16 -10.74 -8.86 -11.14
N ASN A 17 -11.50 -9.02 -10.06
CA ASN A 17 -11.99 -10.30 -9.52
C ASN A 17 -10.92 -11.29 -9.03
N VAL A 18 -9.63 -11.03 -9.23
CA VAL A 18 -8.54 -11.93 -8.84
C VAL A 18 -8.36 -11.99 -7.31
N VAL A 19 -8.38 -10.83 -6.64
CA VAL A 19 -8.14 -10.71 -5.19
C VAL A 19 -9.44 -10.58 -4.39
N GLU A 20 -10.51 -10.20 -5.08
CA GLU A 20 -11.79 -9.80 -4.53
C GLU A 20 -12.70 -11.00 -4.29
N THR A 21 -12.62 -12.03 -5.13
CA THR A 21 -13.57 -13.14 -5.12
C THR A 21 -13.00 -14.43 -5.70
N CYS A 22 -13.59 -15.57 -5.33
CA CYS A 22 -13.32 -16.86 -5.97
C CYS A 22 -14.49 -17.35 -6.85
N SER A 23 -15.53 -16.52 -7.01
CA SER A 23 -16.74 -16.87 -7.75
C SER A 23 -16.57 -16.72 -9.27
N ASP A 24 -15.64 -15.86 -9.72
CA ASP A 24 -15.33 -15.71 -11.14
C ASP A 24 -14.26 -16.72 -11.56
N VAL A 25 -14.71 -17.87 -12.07
CA VAL A 25 -13.83 -18.94 -12.53
C VAL A 25 -12.96 -18.54 -13.74
N LYS A 26 -13.23 -17.40 -14.38
CA LYS A 26 -12.41 -16.88 -15.49
C LYS A 26 -11.33 -15.91 -15.02
N SER A 27 -11.49 -15.31 -13.84
CA SER A 27 -10.52 -14.40 -13.25
C SER A 27 -9.93 -14.97 -11.97
N THR A 28 -9.05 -15.97 -12.15
CA THR A 28 -8.31 -16.59 -11.06
C THR A 28 -6.88 -16.07 -11.02
N VAL A 29 -6.23 -16.22 -9.86
CA VAL A 29 -4.79 -15.93 -9.73
C VAL A 29 -3.93 -16.77 -10.70
N ASP A 30 -4.33 -18.00 -11.01
CA ASP A 30 -3.61 -18.86 -11.95
C ASP A 30 -3.72 -18.36 -13.40
N THR A 31 -4.93 -18.01 -13.83
CA THR A 31 -5.16 -17.46 -15.16
C THR A 31 -4.46 -16.11 -15.33
N TYR A 32 -4.40 -15.30 -14.27
CA TYR A 32 -3.67 -14.03 -14.32
C TYR A 32 -2.15 -14.23 -14.43
N ILE A 33 -1.58 -15.16 -13.66
CA ILE A 33 -0.16 -15.53 -13.77
C ILE A 33 0.16 -16.09 -15.16
N GLU A 34 -0.70 -16.93 -15.72
CA GLU A 34 -0.54 -17.46 -17.07
C GLU A 34 -0.54 -16.35 -18.10
N ARG A 35 -1.46 -15.38 -17.99
CA ARG A 35 -1.53 -14.21 -18.86
C ARG A 35 -0.26 -13.36 -18.81
N ILE A 36 0.29 -13.11 -17.62
CA ILE A 36 1.57 -12.40 -17.46
C ILE A 36 2.70 -13.16 -18.18
N ARG A 37 2.79 -14.48 -17.99
CA ARG A 37 3.82 -15.32 -18.63
C ARG A 37 3.64 -15.40 -20.15
N GLU A 38 2.42 -15.35 -20.66
CA GLU A 38 2.15 -15.26 -22.10
C GLU A 38 2.70 -13.96 -22.69
N LEU A 39 2.46 -12.83 -22.03
CA LEU A 39 3.00 -11.53 -22.43
C LEU A 39 4.53 -11.55 -22.45
N GLU A 40 5.16 -12.11 -21.42
CA GLU A 40 6.62 -12.28 -21.35
C GLU A 40 7.17 -13.13 -22.50
N ARG A 41 6.52 -14.27 -22.80
CA ARG A 41 6.89 -15.11 -23.96
C ARG A 41 6.72 -14.38 -25.29
N GLY A 42 5.77 -13.45 -25.37
CA GLY A 42 5.56 -12.54 -26.50
C GLY A 42 6.54 -11.37 -26.57
N GLY A 43 7.51 -11.28 -25.65
CA GLY A 43 8.50 -10.19 -25.60
C GLY A 43 7.98 -8.91 -24.93
N MET A 44 6.88 -8.98 -24.17
CA MET A 44 6.33 -7.87 -23.40
C MET A 44 6.58 -8.13 -21.91
N TYR A 45 7.36 -7.28 -21.26
CA TYR A 45 7.63 -7.39 -19.83
C TYR A 45 6.70 -6.48 -19.04
N MET A 46 6.40 -6.84 -17.79
CA MET A 46 5.66 -5.97 -16.88
C MET A 46 6.55 -5.64 -15.70
N ASP A 47 6.52 -4.40 -15.26
CA ASP A 47 7.25 -3.92 -14.10
C ASP A 47 6.45 -4.03 -12.81
N GLY A 48 5.14 -4.32 -12.91
CA GLY A 48 4.26 -4.47 -11.76
C GLY A 48 2.94 -5.17 -12.06
N ILE A 49 2.27 -5.57 -10.98
CA ILE A 49 0.96 -6.24 -11.00
C ILE A 49 -0.05 -5.33 -10.31
N GLY A 50 -1.10 -4.95 -11.03
CA GLY A 50 -2.26 -4.24 -10.52
C GLY A 50 -3.39 -5.22 -10.22
N LEU A 51 -4.08 -4.96 -9.12
CA LEU A 51 -5.29 -5.63 -8.68
C LEU A 51 -6.33 -4.56 -8.42
N GLU A 52 -7.41 -4.52 -9.20
CA GLU A 52 -8.40 -3.44 -9.13
C GLU A 52 -8.93 -3.28 -7.70
N SER A 53 -9.23 -4.39 -7.01
CA SER A 53 -9.57 -4.40 -5.59
C SER A 53 -10.94 -3.77 -5.28
N HIS A 54 -11.92 -3.99 -6.16
CA HIS A 54 -13.33 -3.64 -5.95
C HIS A 54 -14.04 -4.66 -5.04
N PHE A 55 -14.02 -4.44 -3.72
CA PHE A 55 -14.57 -5.41 -2.77
C PHE A 55 -16.05 -5.17 -2.48
N THR A 56 -16.82 -6.23 -2.23
CA THR A 56 -18.14 -6.11 -1.56
C THR A 56 -18.02 -6.50 -0.10
N VAL A 57 -17.72 -7.78 0.16
CA VAL A 57 -17.34 -8.29 1.48
C VAL A 57 -15.94 -8.89 1.34
N PRO A 58 -14.92 -8.34 2.01
CA PRO A 58 -13.55 -8.82 1.84
C PRO A 58 -13.36 -10.20 2.46
N ASN A 59 -12.61 -11.06 1.77
CA ASN A 59 -12.15 -12.34 2.28
C ASN A 59 -10.63 -12.26 2.49
N LEU A 60 -10.21 -11.87 3.71
CA LEU A 60 -8.80 -11.62 4.01
C LEU A 60 -7.88 -12.84 3.79
N PRO A 61 -8.27 -14.08 4.17
CA PRO A 61 -7.49 -15.26 3.82
C PRO A 61 -7.31 -15.46 2.32
N LEU A 62 -8.34 -15.19 1.51
CA LEU A 62 -8.24 -15.26 0.04
C LEU A 62 -7.29 -14.17 -0.48
N MET A 63 -7.47 -12.92 -0.04
CA MET A 63 -6.62 -11.80 -0.41
C MET A 63 -5.15 -12.11 -0.11
N ARG A 64 -4.83 -12.58 1.10
CA ARG A 64 -3.48 -13.00 1.48
C ARG A 64 -2.94 -14.07 0.53
N ALA A 65 -3.68 -15.15 0.31
CA ALA A 65 -3.24 -16.27 -0.52
C ALA A 65 -3.02 -15.89 -1.99
N VAL A 66 -3.85 -15.00 -2.53
CA VAL A 66 -3.71 -14.46 -3.89
C VAL A 66 -2.44 -13.61 -3.99
N ILE A 67 -2.23 -12.69 -3.05
CA ILE A 67 -1.05 -11.81 -3.05
C ILE A 67 0.22 -12.63 -2.83
N ASP A 68 0.23 -13.60 -1.91
CA ASP A 68 1.36 -14.54 -1.69
C ASP A 68 1.75 -15.27 -2.98
N LYS A 69 0.74 -15.73 -3.75
CA LYS A 69 0.97 -16.44 -5.00
C LYS A 69 1.49 -15.53 -6.10
N LEU A 70 0.94 -14.33 -6.26
CA LEU A 70 1.46 -13.32 -7.19
C LEU A 70 2.87 -12.86 -6.81
N ALA A 71 3.18 -12.77 -5.52
CA ALA A 71 4.50 -12.40 -5.03
C ALA A 71 5.60 -13.35 -5.48
N THR A 72 5.27 -14.59 -5.85
CA THR A 72 6.23 -15.54 -6.43
C THR A 72 6.82 -15.07 -7.76
N LEU A 73 6.14 -14.16 -8.47
CA LEU A 73 6.63 -13.52 -9.70
C LEU A 73 7.70 -12.45 -9.43
N ARG A 74 7.89 -12.04 -8.17
CA ARG A 74 8.86 -11.01 -7.75
C ARG A 74 8.65 -9.65 -8.43
N LEU A 75 7.41 -9.37 -8.83
CA LEU A 75 6.97 -8.07 -9.29
C LEU A 75 6.30 -7.32 -8.12
N PRO A 76 6.44 -5.98 -8.04
CA PRO A 76 5.69 -5.18 -7.08
C PRO A 76 4.19 -5.27 -7.36
N ILE A 77 3.39 -5.42 -6.29
CA ILE A 77 1.93 -5.50 -6.38
C ILE A 77 1.32 -4.19 -5.93
N TRP A 78 0.32 -3.71 -6.66
CA TRP A 78 -0.46 -2.52 -6.32
C TRP A 78 -1.93 -2.89 -6.23
N LEU A 79 -2.59 -2.46 -5.15
CA LEU A 79 -4.05 -2.40 -5.11
C LEU A 79 -4.43 -1.08 -5.76
N THR A 80 -5.02 -1.12 -6.95
CA THR A 80 -5.05 0.04 -7.86
C THR A 80 -6.33 0.85 -7.76
N GLU A 81 -7.45 0.25 -7.35
CA GLU A 81 -8.78 0.86 -7.44
C GLU A 81 -9.62 0.49 -6.21
N VAL A 82 -9.02 0.49 -5.01
CA VAL A 82 -9.68 0.03 -3.79
C VAL A 82 -10.93 0.86 -3.50
N ASP A 83 -12.07 0.19 -3.52
CA ASP A 83 -13.32 0.66 -2.95
C ASP A 83 -14.12 -0.51 -2.36
N ILE A 84 -15.13 -0.16 -1.57
CA ILE A 84 -16.09 -1.10 -1.02
C ILE A 84 -17.45 -0.81 -1.64
N SER A 85 -18.15 -1.84 -2.12
CA SER A 85 -19.46 -1.70 -2.75
C SER A 85 -20.43 -0.87 -1.89
N SER A 86 -21.11 0.07 -2.52
CA SER A 86 -22.19 0.87 -1.96
C SER A 86 -23.34 0.03 -1.37
N SER A 87 -23.49 -1.22 -1.83
CA SER A 87 -24.54 -2.15 -1.40
C SER A 87 -24.48 -2.53 0.08
N VAL A 88 -23.31 -2.46 0.73
CA VAL A 88 -23.16 -2.80 2.16
C VAL A 88 -23.49 -1.64 3.10
N GLY A 89 -23.60 -0.41 2.57
CA GLY A 89 -23.84 0.80 3.34
C GLY A 89 -22.59 1.39 4.01
N LYS A 90 -22.63 2.69 4.29
CA LYS A 90 -21.45 3.51 4.65
C LYS A 90 -20.69 3.04 5.89
N GLU A 91 -21.39 2.57 6.92
CA GLU A 91 -20.75 2.07 8.15
C GLU A 91 -19.92 0.82 7.87
N LEU A 92 -20.48 -0.14 7.14
CA LEU A 92 -19.74 -1.35 6.76
C LEU A 92 -18.65 -1.06 5.73
N GLN A 93 -18.84 -0.08 4.84
CA GLN A 93 -17.76 0.39 3.97
C GLN A 93 -16.53 0.80 4.79
N GLY A 94 -16.69 1.58 5.86
CA GLY A 94 -15.58 1.93 6.75
C GLY A 94 -14.90 0.70 7.36
N VAL A 95 -15.68 -0.22 7.91
CA VAL A 95 -15.15 -1.46 8.54
C VAL A 95 -14.38 -2.32 7.54
N TYR A 96 -14.95 -2.57 6.36
CA TYR A 96 -14.32 -3.40 5.33
C TYR A 96 -13.14 -2.71 4.68
N LEU A 97 -13.19 -1.39 4.48
CA LEU A 97 -12.05 -0.62 4.00
C LEU A 97 -10.86 -0.75 4.96
N GLU A 98 -11.09 -0.63 6.27
CA GLU A 98 -10.01 -0.80 7.26
C GLU A 98 -9.37 -2.19 7.15
N GLN A 99 -10.17 -3.24 6.97
CA GLN A 99 -9.67 -4.60 6.82
C GLN A 99 -8.80 -4.76 5.56
N VAL A 100 -9.28 -4.27 4.41
CA VAL A 100 -8.56 -4.33 3.12
C VAL A 100 -7.26 -3.53 3.19
N LEU A 101 -7.31 -2.31 3.72
CA LEU A 101 -6.14 -1.44 3.83
C LEU A 101 -5.08 -2.05 4.75
N ARG A 102 -5.47 -2.59 5.91
CA ARG A 102 -4.52 -3.26 6.82
C ARG A 102 -3.93 -4.53 6.22
N GLU A 103 -4.73 -5.34 5.55
CA GLU A 103 -4.25 -6.57 4.90
C GLU A 103 -3.24 -6.25 3.81
N GLY A 104 -3.57 -5.31 2.91
CA GLY A 104 -2.67 -4.82 1.87
C GLY A 104 -1.40 -4.20 2.44
N PHE A 105 -1.52 -3.29 3.41
CA PHE A 105 -0.37 -2.62 4.05
C PHE A 105 0.57 -3.59 4.77
N SER A 106 0.02 -4.66 5.38
CA SER A 106 0.80 -5.68 6.09
C SER A 106 1.62 -6.59 5.17
N HIS A 107 1.29 -6.64 3.87
CA HIS A 107 1.89 -7.59 2.95
C HIS A 107 3.20 -7.06 2.33
N PRO A 108 4.35 -7.75 2.49
CA PRO A 108 5.66 -7.23 2.08
C PRO A 108 5.83 -7.00 0.57
N SER A 109 5.03 -7.70 -0.26
CA SER A 109 5.03 -7.55 -1.72
C SER A 109 4.06 -6.50 -2.26
N VAL A 110 3.23 -5.89 -1.39
CA VAL A 110 2.38 -4.76 -1.78
C VAL A 110 3.20 -3.48 -1.66
N ASN A 111 3.29 -2.74 -2.76
CA ASN A 111 4.12 -1.55 -2.90
C ASN A 111 3.30 -0.26 -2.99
N GLY A 112 2.01 -0.37 -3.32
CA GLY A 112 1.11 0.76 -3.41
C GLY A 112 -0.34 0.36 -3.18
N ILE A 113 -1.11 1.29 -2.63
CA ILE A 113 -2.56 1.21 -2.49
C ILE A 113 -3.12 2.52 -2.99
N MET A 114 -4.04 2.46 -3.94
CA MET A 114 -4.77 3.59 -4.50
C MET A 114 -6.27 3.36 -4.29
N LEU A 115 -6.96 4.40 -3.82
CA LEU A 115 -8.40 4.36 -3.55
C LEU A 115 -9.18 4.87 -4.75
N TRP A 116 -10.29 4.20 -5.08
CA TRP A 116 -11.18 4.60 -6.18
C TRP A 116 -12.34 5.49 -5.70
N THR A 117 -11.99 6.64 -5.12
CA THR A 117 -12.93 7.48 -4.35
C THR A 117 -13.11 8.88 -4.92
N ALA A 118 -12.94 9.05 -6.24
CA ALA A 118 -13.08 10.35 -6.88
C ALA A 118 -14.50 10.92 -6.69
N LEU A 119 -14.59 12.12 -6.12
CA LEU A 119 -15.86 12.81 -5.89
C LEU A 119 -16.32 13.49 -7.20
N HIS A 120 -17.49 13.09 -7.69
CA HIS A 120 -18.17 13.72 -8.83
C HIS A 120 -19.46 14.41 -8.35
N PRO A 121 -20.00 15.43 -9.06
CA PRO A 121 -21.29 16.07 -8.70
C PRO A 121 -22.50 15.15 -8.55
N LYS A 122 -22.38 13.86 -8.90
CA LYS A 122 -23.44 12.84 -8.77
C LYS A 122 -23.11 11.80 -7.69
N GLY A 123 -22.09 12.04 -6.86
CA GLY A 123 -21.54 11.07 -5.92
C GLY A 123 -20.24 10.44 -6.41
N CYS A 124 -19.86 9.31 -5.82
CA CYS A 124 -18.71 8.50 -6.22
C CYS A 124 -19.20 7.21 -6.90
N TYR A 125 -18.27 6.39 -7.40
CA TYR A 125 -18.61 5.10 -8.01
C TYR A 125 -19.26 4.15 -7.00
N GLU A 126 -18.48 3.60 -6.06
CA GLU A 126 -18.99 2.74 -4.99
C GLU A 126 -18.84 3.39 -3.61
N MET A 127 -17.74 4.11 -3.39
CA MET A 127 -17.36 4.63 -2.08
C MET A 127 -16.86 6.07 -2.17
N CYS A 128 -17.36 6.94 -1.29
CA CYS A 128 -16.83 8.28 -1.07
C CYS A 128 -16.09 8.34 0.28
N LEU A 129 -15.01 9.13 0.36
CA LEU A 129 -14.38 9.44 1.65
C LEU A 129 -15.10 10.56 2.40
N THR A 130 -15.67 11.52 1.66
CA THR A 130 -16.40 12.66 2.21
C THR A 130 -17.79 12.78 1.59
N ASP A 131 -18.68 13.54 2.23
CA ASP A 131 -19.88 14.05 1.59
C ASP A 131 -19.57 15.26 0.68
N GLU A 132 -20.62 15.83 0.10
CA GLU A 132 -20.58 17.00 -0.79
C GLU A 132 -20.13 18.30 -0.12
N ASN A 133 -20.12 18.35 1.21
CA ASN A 133 -19.62 19.49 2.00
C ASN A 133 -18.20 19.23 2.53
N PHE A 134 -17.51 18.20 2.02
CA PHE A 134 -16.19 17.78 2.48
C PHE A 134 -16.15 17.36 3.96
N LYS A 135 -17.27 16.88 4.50
CA LYS A 135 -17.28 16.22 5.81
C LYS A 135 -17.00 14.74 5.63
N ASN A 136 -16.13 14.18 6.46
CA ASN A 136 -15.81 12.76 6.42
C ASN A 136 -17.06 11.87 6.57
N LEU A 137 -17.06 10.81 5.78
CA LEU A 137 -17.88 9.62 5.97
C LEU A 137 -17.06 8.58 6.75
N PRO A 138 -17.66 7.47 7.23
CA PRO A 138 -16.93 6.44 7.97
C PRO A 138 -15.68 5.92 7.25
N ALA A 139 -15.70 5.82 5.91
CA ALA A 139 -14.53 5.46 5.11
C ALA A 139 -13.41 6.51 5.19
N GLY A 140 -13.75 7.81 5.15
CA GLY A 140 -12.78 8.90 5.34
C GLY A 140 -12.17 8.89 6.73
N ASP A 141 -12.98 8.70 7.78
CA ASP A 141 -12.49 8.60 9.16
C ASP A 141 -11.50 7.44 9.35
N VAL A 142 -11.75 6.31 8.66
CA VAL A 142 -10.83 5.17 8.66
C VAL A 142 -9.50 5.51 7.99
N VAL A 143 -9.53 6.16 6.82
CA VAL A 143 -8.32 6.56 6.11
C VAL A 143 -7.48 7.52 6.96
N ASP A 144 -8.10 8.56 7.52
CA ASP A 144 -7.41 9.54 8.38
C ASP A 144 -6.79 8.86 9.62
N LYS A 145 -7.54 7.95 10.26
CA LYS A 145 -7.06 7.16 11.39
C LYS A 145 -5.84 6.31 11.01
N LEU A 146 -5.89 5.60 9.89
CA LEU A 146 -4.81 4.72 9.46
C LEU A 146 -3.57 5.50 9.03
N LEU A 147 -3.72 6.62 8.32
CA LEU A 147 -2.60 7.49 7.99
C LEU A 147 -1.92 8.03 9.25
N LYS A 148 -2.70 8.37 10.29
CA LYS A 148 -2.17 8.80 11.57
C LYS A 148 -1.50 7.66 12.36
N GLU A 149 -1.98 6.43 12.19
CA GLU A 149 -1.36 5.24 12.78
C GLU A 149 -0.06 4.85 12.07
N TRP A 150 0.02 5.06 10.75
CA TRP A 150 1.12 4.66 9.88
C TRP A 150 2.17 5.75 9.66
N GLU A 151 2.41 6.55 10.69
CA GLU A 151 3.51 7.50 10.75
C GLU A 151 4.35 7.27 12.01
N SER A 152 5.64 7.58 11.93
CA SER A 152 6.54 7.41 13.07
C SER A 152 6.46 8.54 14.09
N GLY A 153 5.86 9.67 13.70
CA GLY A 153 5.75 10.87 14.54
C GLY A 153 7.11 11.44 14.98
N GLU A 154 7.08 12.29 16.01
CA GLU A 154 8.29 12.77 16.69
C GLU A 154 8.68 11.78 17.79
N MET A 155 9.92 11.31 17.75
CA MET A 155 10.48 10.41 18.76
C MET A 155 11.58 11.10 19.54
N LYS A 156 11.57 10.94 20.87
CA LYS A 156 12.59 11.48 21.78
C LYS A 156 13.12 10.36 22.65
N GLY A 157 14.41 10.44 22.97
CA GLY A 157 15.04 9.49 23.87
C GLY A 157 16.46 9.89 24.22
N VAL A 158 17.05 9.08 25.10
CA VAL A 158 18.43 9.23 25.56
C VAL A 158 19.20 8.00 25.11
N THR A 159 20.42 8.21 24.63
CA THR A 159 21.31 7.10 24.26
C THR A 159 21.72 6.31 25.49
N GLY A 160 21.88 4.99 25.36
CA GLY A 160 22.41 4.14 26.42
C GLY A 160 23.90 4.36 26.70
N GLU A 161 24.49 3.53 27.57
CA GLU A 161 25.92 3.61 27.98
C GLU A 161 26.91 3.50 26.80
N HIS A 162 26.48 2.92 25.68
CA HIS A 162 27.27 2.80 24.45
C HIS A 162 26.96 3.88 23.40
N GLY A 163 26.20 4.91 23.75
CA GLY A 163 25.81 5.96 22.81
C GLY A 163 24.76 5.54 21.76
N SER A 164 24.06 4.42 21.98
CA SER A 164 23.07 3.88 21.04
C SER A 164 21.62 4.21 21.44
N TYR A 165 20.77 4.43 20.43
CA TYR A 165 19.33 4.59 20.56
C TYR A 165 18.64 3.81 19.44
N SER A 166 17.62 3.02 19.79
CA SER A 166 16.87 2.17 18.86
C SER A 166 15.40 2.56 18.89
N PHE A 167 14.76 2.58 17.72
CA PHE A 167 13.33 2.85 17.57
C PHE A 167 12.74 2.03 16.42
N TYR A 168 11.42 1.88 16.40
CA TYR A 168 10.68 1.33 15.27
C TYR A 168 10.07 2.48 14.48
N GLY A 169 10.20 2.46 13.15
CA GLY A 169 9.66 3.51 12.30
C GLY A 169 9.12 2.97 10.98
N PHE A 170 8.17 3.70 10.42
CA PHE A 170 7.64 3.49 9.08
C PHE A 170 8.62 3.98 8.00
N LEU A 171 8.40 3.55 6.76
CA LEU A 171 9.22 3.97 5.63
C LEU A 171 9.14 5.48 5.45
N GLY A 172 10.27 6.13 5.17
CA GLY A 172 10.29 7.56 4.93
C GLY A 172 11.62 8.24 5.26
N GLU A 173 11.60 9.56 5.17
CA GLU A 173 12.75 10.42 5.46
C GLU A 173 12.70 10.88 6.92
N TYR A 174 13.84 10.79 7.60
CA TYR A 174 13.99 11.16 9.00
C TYR A 174 15.00 12.28 9.15
N LYS A 175 14.72 13.18 10.08
CA LYS A 175 15.67 14.15 10.60
C LYS A 175 15.96 13.84 12.06
N VAL A 176 17.23 13.71 12.39
CA VAL A 176 17.71 13.46 13.76
C VAL A 176 18.47 14.67 14.26
N ASN A 177 18.16 15.12 15.45
CA ASN A 177 18.95 16.11 16.18
C ASN A 177 19.53 15.41 17.42
N VAL A 178 20.84 15.47 17.59
CA VAL A 178 21.55 14.83 18.71
C VAL A 178 22.28 15.91 19.50
N GLY A 179 22.27 15.81 20.83
CA GLY A 179 23.00 16.72 21.72
C GLY A 179 23.74 15.96 22.83
N TYR A 180 24.93 16.44 23.19
CA TYR A 180 25.72 15.97 24.33
C TYR A 180 26.54 17.12 24.92
N GLY A 181 26.20 17.54 26.15
CA GLY A 181 26.78 18.75 26.74
C GLY A 181 26.51 19.97 25.85
N ASP A 182 27.56 20.70 25.50
CA ASP A 182 27.48 21.89 24.62
C ASP A 182 27.56 21.57 23.13
N ARG A 183 27.64 20.28 22.75
CA ARG A 183 27.70 19.83 21.36
C ARG A 183 26.31 19.43 20.86
N ALA A 184 26.01 19.78 19.62
CA ALA A 184 24.82 19.33 18.92
C ALA A 184 25.12 19.08 17.44
N ALA A 185 24.41 18.14 16.84
CA ALA A 185 24.49 17.86 15.41
C ALA A 185 23.14 17.42 14.84
N ASN A 186 22.93 17.70 13.55
CA ASN A 186 21.71 17.37 12.84
C ASN A 186 22.04 16.47 11.64
N PHE A 187 21.27 15.40 11.47
CA PHE A 187 21.45 14.42 10.41
C PHE A 187 20.12 14.08 9.76
N THR A 188 20.19 13.56 8.54
CA THR A 188 19.03 13.08 7.79
C THR A 188 19.34 11.71 7.20
N PHE A 189 18.35 10.82 7.20
CA PHE A 189 18.47 9.53 6.53
C PHE A 189 17.10 9.04 6.03
N SER A 190 17.13 8.22 4.99
CA SER A 190 15.98 7.47 4.50
C SER A 190 15.90 6.12 5.22
N LEU A 191 14.71 5.73 5.68
CA LEU A 191 14.42 4.37 6.14
C LEU A 191 13.71 3.60 5.01
N PRO A 192 14.44 2.81 4.21
CA PRO A 192 13.86 2.02 3.14
C PRO A 192 13.25 0.71 3.68
N ARG A 193 12.45 0.04 2.84
CA ARG A 193 11.97 -1.31 3.12
C ARG A 193 13.17 -2.25 3.30
N SER A 194 13.19 -3.01 4.40
CA SER A 194 14.30 -3.89 4.77
C SER A 194 13.80 -5.03 5.66
N GLY A 195 14.34 -6.24 5.47
CA GLY A 195 14.15 -7.36 6.40
C GLY A 195 15.06 -7.31 7.62
N GLU A 196 15.94 -6.30 7.69
CA GLU A 196 16.97 -6.14 8.70
C GLU A 196 16.94 -4.74 9.32
N THR A 197 17.38 -4.65 10.58
CA THR A 197 17.62 -3.39 11.28
C THR A 197 18.67 -2.55 10.54
N LYS A 198 18.38 -1.26 10.34
CA LYS A 198 19.33 -0.31 9.77
C LYS A 198 20.08 0.41 10.87
N HIS A 199 21.40 0.53 10.69
CA HIS A 199 22.29 1.22 11.62
C HIS A 199 22.82 2.49 10.96
N PHE A 200 22.74 3.61 11.70
CA PHE A 200 23.24 4.90 11.27
C PHE A 200 24.19 5.43 12.35
N SER A 201 25.42 5.80 11.95
CA SER A 201 26.42 6.35 12.86
C SER A 201 26.41 7.87 12.78
N ILE A 202 26.32 8.51 13.94
CA ILE A 202 26.31 9.97 14.09
C ILE A 202 27.55 10.39 14.87
N HIS A 203 28.28 11.38 14.36
CA HIS A 203 29.45 11.95 15.01
C HIS A 203 29.12 13.36 15.53
N LEU A 204 29.50 13.62 16.80
CA LEU A 204 29.33 14.89 17.52
C LEU A 204 30.66 15.64 17.71
#